data_AF-A0A1B8TH70-F1
#
_entry.id   AF-A0A1B8TH70-F1
#
_cell.length_a   1.000
_cell.length_b   1.000
_cell.length_c   1.000
_cell.angle_alpha   90.00
_cell.angle_beta   90.00
_cell.angle_gamma   90.00
#
_symmetry.space_group_name_H-M   'P 1'
#
loop_
_entity.id
_entity.type
_entity.pdbx_description
1 polymer ?
#
loop_
_entity_poly.entity_id
_entity_poly.type
_entity_poly.pdbx_seq_one_letter_code
_entity_poly.pdbx_strand_id
1 'polypeptide(L)'
;MSKTAPFSWIVRFDVAQEWVADGFVFSDQRALEMLGADLSSACMSTELAAAVLAAPSPLRIASEQGYGKNHPQADAAVAEIVAGTPKAKPGETVLESALVNAIKLLDSVAFVQHENDNTGGVLSELRDALALVQGKDPISNIRWVPTPA
;
A
#
# COMPACT_ATOMS: atom_id res chain seq x y z
N MET A 1 -27.27 18.27 -6.91
CA MET A 1 -26.74 16.97 -7.35
C MET A 1 -26.81 16.00 -6.18
N SER A 2 -27.54 14.90 -6.30
CA SER A 2 -27.50 13.82 -5.31
C SER A 2 -26.08 13.28 -5.27
N LYS A 3 -25.40 13.34 -4.11
CA LYS A 3 -24.10 12.69 -3.93
C LYS A 3 -24.35 11.21 -3.69
N THR A 4 -24.52 10.44 -4.76
CA THR A 4 -24.49 8.98 -4.67
C THR A 4 -23.11 8.58 -4.14
N ALA A 5 -23.06 7.86 -3.02
CA ALA A 5 -21.80 7.33 -2.50
C ALA A 5 -21.28 6.24 -3.45
N PRO A 6 -19.96 6.19 -3.72
CA PRO A 6 -19.39 5.11 -4.50
C PRO A 6 -19.46 3.78 -3.74
N PHE A 7 -19.60 2.68 -4.46
CA PHE A 7 -19.30 1.35 -3.94
C PHE A 7 -17.77 1.15 -4.01
N SER A 8 -17.12 1.00 -2.85
CA SER A 8 -15.65 1.02 -2.74
C SER A 8 -15.13 -0.25 -2.08
N TRP A 9 -14.00 -0.76 -2.58
CA TRP A 9 -13.27 -1.90 -2.02
C TRP A 9 -11.82 -1.50 -1.75
N ILE A 10 -11.21 -2.10 -0.72
CA ILE A 10 -9.77 -2.03 -0.47
C ILE A 10 -9.18 -3.40 -0.77
N VAL A 11 -8.24 -3.46 -1.71
CA VAL A 11 -7.64 -4.70 -2.20
C VAL A 11 -6.14 -4.67 -1.95
N ARG A 12 -5.57 -5.81 -1.55
CA ARG A 12 -4.13 -6.02 -1.42
C ARG A 12 -3.64 -6.96 -2.52
N PHE A 13 -2.54 -6.58 -3.17
CA PHE A 13 -1.83 -7.39 -4.15
C PHE A 13 -0.42 -7.67 -3.64
N ASP A 14 -0.02 -8.94 -3.71
CA ASP A 14 1.38 -9.35 -3.49
C ASP A 14 1.93 -9.85 -4.83
N VAL A 15 3.08 -9.32 -5.24
CA VAL A 15 3.79 -9.74 -6.47
C VAL A 15 5.18 -10.26 -6.10
N ALA A 16 5.70 -11.14 -6.94
CA ALA A 16 7.05 -11.67 -6.77
C ALA A 16 8.08 -10.52 -6.91
N GLN A 17 9.17 -10.60 -6.16
CA GLN A 17 10.22 -9.58 -6.16
C GLN A 17 10.85 -9.42 -7.54
N GLU A 18 10.93 -10.51 -8.31
CA GLU A 18 11.47 -10.57 -9.66
C GLU A 18 10.72 -9.63 -10.61
N TRP A 19 9.38 -9.56 -10.52
CA TRP A 19 8.60 -8.62 -11.32
C TRP A 19 8.94 -7.17 -11.00
N VAL A 20 9.14 -6.87 -9.71
CA VAL A 20 9.55 -5.53 -9.27
C VAL A 20 10.94 -5.20 -9.79
N ALA A 21 11.88 -6.15 -9.73
CA ALA A 21 13.22 -6.01 -10.29
C ALA A 21 13.19 -5.75 -11.81
N ASP A 22 12.26 -6.37 -12.52
CA ASP A 22 12.00 -6.15 -13.96
C ASP A 22 11.29 -4.81 -14.27
N GLY A 23 11.11 -3.94 -13.26
CA GLY A 23 10.54 -2.60 -13.43
C GLY A 23 9.04 -2.50 -13.15
N PHE A 24 8.40 -3.54 -12.63
CA PHE A 24 6.99 -3.46 -12.26
C PHE A 24 6.75 -2.45 -11.12
N VAL A 25 5.81 -1.54 -11.36
CA VAL A 25 5.25 -0.63 -10.36
C VAL A 25 3.74 -0.64 -10.49
N PHE A 26 3.02 -0.78 -9.38
CA PHE A 26 1.56 -0.73 -9.36
C PHE A 26 1.09 0.71 -9.17
N SER A 27 0.73 1.39 -10.27
CA SER A 27 0.30 2.80 -10.28
C SER A 27 -1.23 2.96 -10.21
N ASP A 28 -1.69 4.19 -9.91
CA ASP A 28 -3.12 4.56 -9.98
C ASP A 28 -3.70 4.26 -11.37
N GLN A 29 -2.93 4.58 -12.42
CA GLN A 29 -3.31 4.32 -13.80
C GLN A 29 -3.43 2.82 -14.08
N ARG A 30 -2.46 2.01 -13.64
CA ARG A 30 -2.51 0.56 -13.81
C ARG A 30 -3.68 -0.07 -13.07
N ALA A 31 -3.98 0.41 -11.86
CA ALA A 31 -5.15 -0.04 -11.11
C ALA A 31 -6.46 0.28 -11.85
N LEU A 32 -6.56 1.45 -12.47
CA LEU A 32 -7.73 1.85 -13.27
C LEU A 32 -7.85 1.00 -14.55
N GLU A 33 -6.74 0.74 -15.23
CA GLU A 33 -6.69 -0.13 -16.42
C GLU A 33 -7.12 -1.55 -16.11
N MET A 34 -6.67 -2.12 -14.98
CA MET A 34 -7.11 -3.44 -14.53
C MET A 34 -8.61 -3.50 -14.25
N LEU A 35 -9.17 -2.48 -13.59
CA LEU A 35 -10.62 -2.40 -13.35
C LEU A 35 -11.41 -2.23 -14.66
N GLY A 36 -10.92 -1.39 -15.57
CA GLY A 36 -11.54 -1.14 -16.87
C GLY A 36 -11.50 -2.36 -17.79
N ALA A 37 -10.49 -3.22 -17.68
CA ALA A 37 -10.41 -4.46 -18.44
C ALA A 37 -11.52 -5.47 -18.06
N ASP A 38 -11.86 -5.56 -16.76
CA ASP A 38 -12.95 -6.42 -16.27
C ASP A 38 -14.33 -5.80 -16.56
N LEU A 39 -14.45 -4.47 -16.41
CA LEU A 39 -15.66 -3.70 -16.69
C LEU A 39 -15.60 -3.04 -18.07
N SER A 40 -15.40 -3.83 -19.12
CA SER A 40 -15.11 -3.33 -20.48
C SER A 40 -16.17 -2.39 -21.09
N SER A 41 -17.38 -2.38 -20.55
CA SER A 41 -18.47 -1.49 -20.98
C SER A 41 -18.57 -0.18 -20.20
N ALA A 42 -17.81 -0.03 -19.11
CA ALA A 42 -17.82 1.18 -18.29
C ALA A 42 -16.86 2.24 -18.84
N CYS A 43 -17.26 3.50 -18.72
CA CYS A 43 -16.46 4.64 -19.12
C CYS A 43 -15.41 4.97 -18.04
N MET A 44 -14.13 4.72 -18.34
CA MET A 44 -13.01 4.96 -17.39
C MET A 44 -12.86 6.43 -16.94
N SER A 45 -13.44 7.39 -17.66
CA SER A 45 -13.36 8.81 -17.31
C SER A 45 -14.53 9.32 -16.46
N THR A 46 -15.63 8.56 -16.34
CA THR A 46 -16.84 9.02 -15.63
C THR A 46 -17.45 8.01 -14.68
N GLU A 47 -17.22 6.70 -14.89
CA GLU A 47 -17.87 5.64 -14.12
C GLU A 47 -16.90 4.88 -13.21
N LEU A 48 -15.60 4.92 -13.51
CA LEU A 48 -14.58 4.19 -12.78
C LEU A 48 -13.58 5.14 -12.12
N ALA A 49 -13.08 4.73 -10.97
CA ALA A 49 -11.96 5.36 -10.29
C ALA A 49 -11.16 4.30 -9.55
N ALA A 50 -9.84 4.42 -9.61
CA ALA A 50 -8.92 3.59 -8.85
C ALA A 50 -7.79 4.46 -8.31
N ALA A 51 -7.29 4.10 -7.13
CA ALA A 51 -6.12 4.73 -6.54
C ALA A 51 -5.41 3.76 -5.62
N VAL A 52 -4.08 3.77 -5.67
CA VAL A 52 -3.22 3.01 -4.77
C VAL A 52 -3.08 3.82 -3.48
N LEU A 53 -3.67 3.29 -2.40
CA LEU A 53 -3.71 3.97 -1.09
C LEU A 53 -2.58 3.55 -0.15
N ALA A 54 -1.91 2.44 -0.47
CA ALA A 54 -0.74 1.93 0.25
C ALA A 54 0.14 1.18 -0.75
N ALA A 55 1.45 1.39 -0.65
CA ALA A 55 2.45 0.74 -1.49
C ALA A 55 3.74 0.56 -0.67
N PRO A 56 4.62 -0.36 -1.07
CA PRO A 56 5.98 -0.40 -0.53
C PRO A 56 6.68 0.95 -0.72
N SER A 57 7.65 1.25 0.14
CA SER A 57 8.44 2.48 0.02
C SER A 57 9.03 2.62 -1.39
N PRO A 58 8.91 3.77 -2.07
CA PRO A 58 9.54 4.04 -3.36
C PRO A 58 11.05 3.79 -3.33
N LEU A 59 11.71 4.02 -2.19
CA LEU A 59 13.13 3.69 -2.03
C LEU A 59 13.38 2.18 -2.07
N ARG A 60 12.48 1.38 -1.49
CA ARG A 60 12.55 -0.09 -1.57
C ARG A 60 12.35 -0.53 -3.02
N ILE A 61 11.31 -0.04 -3.68
CA ILE A 61 11.00 -0.37 -5.08
C ILE A 61 12.17 0.01 -6.00
N ALA A 62 12.67 1.24 -5.89
CA ALA A 62 13.81 1.72 -6.67
C ALA A 62 15.06 0.87 -6.41
N SER A 63 15.33 0.51 -5.16
CA SER A 63 16.45 -0.37 -4.82
C SER A 63 16.31 -1.77 -5.44
N GLU A 64 15.10 -2.36 -5.44
CA GLU A 64 14.84 -3.66 -6.09
C GLU A 64 15.03 -3.58 -7.61
N GLN A 65 14.71 -2.44 -8.21
CA GLN A 65 14.92 -2.16 -9.64
C GLN A 65 16.38 -1.83 -9.99
N GLY A 66 17.32 -1.93 -9.04
CA GLY A 66 18.74 -1.64 -9.25
C GLY A 66 19.15 -0.18 -9.02
N TYR A 67 18.21 0.70 -8.69
CA TYR A 67 18.46 2.12 -8.35
C TYR A 67 18.78 2.28 -6.86
N GLY A 68 19.81 1.61 -6.37
CA GLY A 68 20.26 1.72 -4.98
C GLY A 68 20.69 3.16 -4.60
N LYS A 69 20.89 3.41 -3.30
CA LYS A 69 21.16 4.77 -2.73
C LYS A 69 22.29 5.56 -3.42
N ASN A 70 23.27 4.89 -3.98
CA ASN A 70 24.43 5.52 -4.64
C ASN A 70 24.29 5.58 -6.17
N HIS A 71 23.16 5.16 -6.73
CA HIS A 71 22.91 5.18 -8.17
C HIS A 71 22.63 6.62 -8.62
N PRO A 72 23.25 7.12 -9.71
CA PRO A 72 23.06 8.50 -10.18
C PRO A 72 21.60 8.88 -10.47
N GLN A 73 20.76 7.90 -10.76
CA GLN A 73 19.33 8.07 -11.08
C GLN A 73 18.39 7.69 -9.94
N ALA A 74 18.90 7.42 -8.73
CA ALA A 74 18.07 6.99 -7.60
C ALA A 74 16.92 7.97 -7.30
N ASP A 75 17.21 9.27 -7.25
CA ASP A 75 16.20 10.30 -6.98
C ASP A 75 15.15 10.40 -8.10
N ALA A 76 15.58 10.25 -9.36
CA ALA A 76 14.67 10.26 -10.51
C ALA A 76 13.74 9.04 -10.51
N ALA A 77 14.26 7.85 -10.23
CA ALA A 77 13.47 6.62 -10.12
C ALA A 77 12.45 6.72 -8.98
N VAL A 78 12.87 7.21 -7.81
CA VAL A 78 11.97 7.46 -6.68
C VAL A 78 10.87 8.45 -7.05
N ALA A 79 11.21 9.55 -7.72
CA ALA A 79 10.23 10.56 -8.14
C ALA A 79 9.21 10.00 -9.13
N GLU A 80 9.63 9.15 -10.07
CA GLU A 80 8.74 8.48 -11.02
C GLU A 80 7.76 7.52 -10.33
N ILE A 81 8.26 6.67 -9.43
CA ILE A 81 7.42 5.76 -8.63
C ILE A 81 6.39 6.57 -7.83
N VAL A 82 6.83 7.64 -7.19
CA VAL A 82 5.98 8.56 -6.42
C VAL A 82 4.91 9.23 -7.29
N ALA A 83 5.26 9.62 -8.52
CA ALA A 83 4.32 10.23 -9.45
C ALA A 83 3.23 9.25 -9.92
N GLY A 84 3.56 7.96 -10.03
CA GLY A 84 2.62 6.90 -10.39
C GLY A 84 1.64 6.53 -9.27
N THR A 85 2.02 6.70 -8.00
CA THR A 85 1.18 6.41 -6.83
C THR A 85 1.18 7.59 -5.84
N PRO A 86 0.64 8.76 -6.23
CA PRO A 86 0.76 9.99 -5.45
C PRO A 86 0.10 9.90 -4.07
N LYS A 87 -0.89 9.02 -3.88
CA LYS A 87 -1.57 8.79 -2.60
C LYS A 87 -0.89 7.74 -1.71
N ALA A 88 0.06 6.97 -2.25
CA ALA A 88 0.76 5.91 -1.54
C ALA A 88 2.15 6.32 -1.02
N LYS A 89 2.50 7.61 -1.03
CA LYS A 89 3.83 8.06 -0.62
C LYS A 89 4.11 7.74 0.85
N PRO A 90 5.31 7.23 1.20
CA PRO A 90 5.66 6.91 2.58
C PRO A 90 5.52 8.14 3.49
N GLY A 91 4.81 7.97 4.60
CA GLY A 91 4.56 9.04 5.56
C GLY A 91 3.40 9.98 5.20
N GLU A 92 2.90 9.94 3.96
CA GLU A 92 1.69 10.69 3.53
C GLU A 92 0.45 9.79 3.38
N THR A 93 0.62 8.47 3.42
CA THR A 93 -0.49 7.52 3.52
C THR A 93 -1.23 7.75 4.84
N VAL A 94 -2.29 8.57 4.80
CA VAL A 94 -3.11 8.94 5.95
C VAL A 94 -3.51 7.71 6.77
N LEU A 95 -3.81 6.59 6.08
CA LEU A 95 -4.16 5.32 6.72
C LEU A 95 -3.00 4.75 7.57
N GLU A 96 -1.82 4.56 6.97
CA GLU A 96 -0.66 4.00 7.67
C GLU A 96 -0.19 4.94 8.79
N SER A 97 -0.07 6.24 8.50
CA SER A 97 0.32 7.25 9.48
C SER A 97 -0.68 7.34 10.64
N ALA A 98 -1.99 7.24 10.38
CA ALA A 98 -3.00 7.22 11.44
C ALA A 98 -2.89 5.98 12.32
N LEU A 99 -2.67 4.80 11.73
CA LEU A 99 -2.46 3.56 12.48
C LEU A 99 -1.20 3.63 13.35
N VAL A 100 -0.07 4.09 12.79
CA VAL A 100 1.18 4.28 13.54
C VAL A 100 1.01 5.28 14.68
N ASN A 101 0.33 6.39 14.44
CA ASN A 101 0.10 7.41 15.47
C ASN A 101 -0.85 6.92 16.57
N ALA A 102 -1.89 6.16 16.23
CA ALA A 102 -2.80 5.55 17.20
C ALA A 102 -2.06 4.55 18.11
N ILE A 103 -1.21 3.68 17.52
CA ILE A 103 -0.38 2.74 18.28
C ILE A 103 0.55 3.51 19.22
N LYS A 104 1.28 4.51 18.73
CA LYS A 104 2.19 5.32 19.55
C LYS A 104 1.47 6.02 20.70
N LEU A 105 0.28 6.57 20.44
CA LEU A 105 -0.51 7.25 21.46
C LEU A 105 -0.90 6.27 22.57
N LEU A 106 -1.45 5.11 22.20
CA LEU A 106 -1.83 4.08 23.17
C LEU A 106 -0.61 3.47 23.89
N ASP A 107 0.52 3.27 23.22
CA ASP A 107 1.74 2.79 23.90
C ASP A 107 2.32 3.85 24.87
N SER A 108 2.05 5.15 24.66
CA SER A 108 2.60 6.26 25.47
C SER A 108 1.83 6.57 26.74
N VAL A 109 0.59 6.11 26.86
CA VAL A 109 -0.26 6.40 28.02
C VAL A 109 -0.08 5.31 29.08
N ALA A 110 0.32 5.70 30.29
CA ALA A 110 0.28 4.81 31.45
C ALA A 110 -1.18 4.58 31.84
N PHE A 111 -1.81 3.56 31.27
CA PHE A 111 -3.18 3.20 31.62
C PHE A 111 -3.25 2.72 33.07
N VAL A 112 -4.09 3.37 33.87
CA VAL A 112 -4.47 2.86 35.18
C VAL A 112 -5.32 1.61 34.91
N GLN A 113 -4.79 0.44 35.24
CA GLN A 113 -5.49 -0.84 35.09
C GLN A 113 -6.78 -0.81 35.94
N HIS A 114 -7.89 -0.45 35.31
CA HIS A 114 -9.21 -0.75 35.82
C HIS A 114 -9.64 -2.13 35.30
N GLU A 115 -10.52 -2.83 36.02
CA GLU A 115 -10.96 -4.21 35.70
C GLU A 115 -11.60 -4.41 34.30
N ASN A 116 -11.76 -3.34 33.51
CA ASN A 116 -12.30 -3.37 32.14
C ASN A 116 -11.38 -2.71 31.08
N ASP A 117 -10.09 -2.55 31.35
CA ASP A 117 -9.15 -1.97 30.36
C ASP A 117 -8.81 -2.96 29.24
N ASN A 118 -9.35 -2.73 28.03
CA ASN A 118 -9.08 -3.50 26.83
C ASN A 118 -8.03 -2.84 25.90
N THR A 119 -7.21 -1.91 26.39
CA THR A 119 -6.20 -1.23 25.57
C THR A 119 -5.24 -2.22 24.90
N GLY A 120 -4.85 -3.29 25.60
CA GLY A 120 -3.99 -4.34 25.03
C GLY A 120 -4.61 -5.02 23.81
N GLY A 121 -5.92 -5.29 23.84
CA GLY A 121 -6.65 -5.86 22.70
C GLY A 121 -6.70 -4.89 21.52
N VAL A 122 -7.04 -3.62 21.77
CA VAL A 122 -7.08 -2.57 20.74
C VAL A 122 -5.69 -2.36 20.10
N LEU A 123 -4.62 -2.37 20.90
CA LEU A 123 -3.25 -2.29 20.40
C LEU A 123 -2.89 -3.48 19.48
N SER A 124 -3.35 -4.68 19.81
CA SER A 124 -3.17 -5.86 18.96
C SER A 124 -3.88 -5.66 17.62
N GLU A 125 -5.16 -5.28 17.64
CA GLU A 125 -5.96 -5.05 16.42
C GLU A 125 -5.36 -3.96 15.53
N LEU A 126 -4.84 -2.88 16.10
CA LEU A 126 -4.16 -1.82 15.36
C LEU A 126 -2.85 -2.30 14.72
N ARG A 127 -2.08 -3.14 15.42
CA ARG A 127 -0.85 -3.73 14.88
C ARG A 127 -1.15 -4.70 13.75
N ASP A 128 -2.20 -5.51 13.88
CA ASP A 128 -2.67 -6.42 12.84
C ASP A 128 -3.15 -5.65 11.60
N ALA A 129 -3.96 -4.59 11.80
CA ALA A 129 -4.38 -3.70 10.72
C ALA A 129 -3.21 -3.03 10.02
N LEU A 130 -2.21 -2.55 10.78
CA LEU A 130 -0.99 -1.97 10.22
C LEU A 130 -0.19 -3.00 9.40
N ALA A 131 -0.07 -4.24 9.88
CA ALA A 131 0.61 -5.31 9.17
C ALA A 131 -0.07 -5.65 7.83
N LEU A 132 -1.42 -5.67 7.81
CA LEU A 132 -2.20 -5.87 6.58
C LEU A 132 -1.94 -4.78 5.55
N VAL A 133 -1.84 -3.51 5.98
CA VAL A 133 -1.59 -2.36 5.09
C VAL A 133 -0.14 -2.31 4.62
N GLN A 134 0.83 -2.63 5.48
CA GLN A 134 2.26 -2.57 5.14
C GLN A 134 2.73 -3.74 4.27
N GLY A 135 1.97 -4.84 4.23
CA GLY A 135 2.35 -6.03 3.47
C GLY A 135 3.66 -6.67 3.94
N LYS A 136 3.94 -6.61 5.26
CA LYS A 136 5.13 -7.22 5.86
C LYS A 136 5.10 -8.75 5.78
N ASP A 137 3.91 -9.32 5.92
CA ASP A 137 3.67 -10.76 5.82
C ASP A 137 2.86 -11.05 4.56
N PRO A 138 3.24 -12.04 3.74
CA PRO A 138 2.52 -12.36 2.50
C PRO A 138 1.08 -12.80 2.78
N ILE A 139 0.12 -12.39 1.93
CA ILE A 139 -1.30 -12.78 2.06
C ILE A 139 -1.56 -14.25 1.81
N SER A 140 -0.60 -14.96 1.21
CA SER A 140 -0.69 -16.39 0.97
C SER A 140 0.69 -17.01 0.81
N ASN A 141 0.80 -18.31 1.09
CA ASN A 141 2.02 -19.10 0.93
C ASN A 141 2.24 -19.47 -0.56
N ILE A 142 2.22 -18.49 -1.46
CA ILE A 142 2.56 -18.71 -2.86
C ILE A 142 4.03 -19.14 -2.88
N ARG A 143 4.30 -20.35 -3.38
CA ARG A 143 5.67 -20.75 -3.72
C ARG A 143 6.08 -19.93 -4.93
N TRP A 144 6.85 -18.87 -4.70
CA TRP A 144 7.52 -18.11 -5.75
C TRP A 144 8.50 -19.05 -6.45
N VAL A 145 8.08 -19.67 -7.54
CA VAL A 145 8.96 -20.49 -8.36
C VAL A 145 9.79 -19.53 -9.20
N PRO A 146 11.13 -19.53 -9.10
CA PRO A 146 11.96 -18.67 -9.94
C PRO A 146 11.68 -19.00 -11.41
N THR A 147 11.43 -17.97 -12.21
CA THR A 147 11.28 -18.09 -13.66
C THR A 147 12.56 -18.73 -14.21
N PRO A 148 12.50 -19.81 -15.01
CA PRO A 148 13.71 -20.38 -15.62
C PRO A 148 14.45 -19.29 -16.40
N ALA A 149 15.75 -19.16 -16.14
CA ALA A 149 16.65 -18.26 -16.85
C ALA A 149 16.75 -18.58 -18.35
#